data_AF-A0A5M5CDP3-F1
#
_entry.id   AF-A0A5M5CDP3-F1
#
_cell.length_a   1.000
_cell.length_b   1.000
_cell.length_c   1.000
_cell.angle_alpha   90.00
_cell.angle_beta   90.00
_cell.angle_gamma   90.00
#
_symmetry.space_group_name_H-M   'P 1'
#
loop_
_entity.id
_entity.type
_entity.pdbx_description
1 polymer ?
#
loop_
_entity_poly.entity_id
_entity_poly.type
_entity_poly.pdbx_seq_one_letter_code
_entity_poly.pdbx_strand_id
1 'polypeptide(L)'
;MRKDIQINTTTGDIVFKNRNTLNKQLFKWLSESDLFITAQISLPSNFDVNQLYTIGVNIEIPYTPIYKPIKIRIIRDFGGGNVRVVINPTNNSEWFEVYTKLFGAQDKVLYASQLIMVNQDNYLLQLNEGNAYLWSGIMSDMVNINANIQNRNLLLQCIPSNNYRYPTSGVGLIKYLHANLSHSGLAEKLQTEFKDDKVEIINAAFNSYSGDLELDLDFSEADAGV
;
A
#
# COMPACT_ATOMS: atom_id res chain seq x y z
N MET A 1 20.59 -15.25 4.30
CA MET A 1 20.10 -14.22 3.34
C MET A 1 19.33 -13.09 4.04
N ARG A 2 19.88 -11.88 4.01
CA ARG A 2 19.31 -10.66 4.62
C ARG A 2 18.19 -10.08 3.74
N LYS A 3 17.15 -9.55 4.38
CA LYS A 3 16.07 -8.81 3.70
C LYS A 3 16.08 -7.35 4.13
N ASP A 4 15.84 -6.45 3.18
CA ASP A 4 15.75 -5.00 3.40
C ASP A 4 14.40 -4.46 2.89
N ILE A 5 13.99 -3.32 3.43
CA ILE A 5 12.79 -2.59 2.97
C ILE A 5 13.03 -2.12 1.55
N GLN A 6 12.12 -2.44 0.64
CA GLN A 6 12.21 -2.10 -0.77
C GLN A 6 12.10 -0.59 -0.97
N ILE A 7 13.11 -0.03 -1.64
CA ILE A 7 13.10 1.33 -2.16
C ILE A 7 12.87 1.27 -3.68
N ASN A 8 11.99 2.14 -4.18
CA ASN A 8 11.84 2.36 -5.61
C ASN A 8 13.07 3.11 -6.11
N THR A 9 13.85 2.47 -6.98
CA THR A 9 15.13 3.03 -7.47
C THR A 9 14.97 4.21 -8.41
N THR A 10 13.77 4.46 -8.93
CA THR A 10 13.47 5.59 -9.82
C THR A 10 13.01 6.81 -9.02
N THR A 11 12.14 6.62 -8.03
CA THR A 11 11.56 7.74 -7.27
C THR A 11 12.25 7.99 -5.92
N GLY A 12 12.96 7.00 -5.38
CA GLY A 12 13.55 7.03 -4.04
C GLY A 12 12.56 6.72 -2.90
N ASP A 13 11.31 6.39 -3.22
CA ASP A 13 10.27 6.17 -2.22
C ASP A 13 10.25 4.74 -1.69
N ILE A 14 9.75 4.56 -0.46
CA ILE A 14 9.48 3.24 0.11
C ILE A 14 8.30 2.60 -0.62
N VAL A 15 8.46 1.34 -1.02
CA VAL A 15 7.38 0.58 -1.66
C VAL A 15 6.48 -0.04 -0.59
N PHE A 16 5.21 0.33 -0.65
CA PHE A 16 4.15 -0.26 0.17
C PHE A 16 3.36 -1.30 -0.64
N LYS A 17 2.94 -2.37 0.05
CA LYS A 17 1.99 -3.33 -0.51
C LYS A 17 0.77 -3.44 0.39
N ASN A 18 -0.40 -3.39 -0.22
CA ASN A 18 -1.67 -3.61 0.45
C ASN A 18 -1.74 -5.07 0.91
N ARG A 19 -1.98 -5.28 2.21
CA ARG A 19 -2.16 -6.62 2.80
C ARG A 19 -3.61 -7.06 2.92
N ASN A 20 -4.55 -6.12 2.94
CA ASN A 20 -5.97 -6.45 3.12
C ASN A 20 -6.58 -7.03 1.84
N THR A 21 -7.23 -8.19 1.98
CA THR A 21 -8.00 -8.89 0.94
C THR A 21 -9.47 -9.04 1.35
N LEU A 22 -10.02 -8.05 2.05
CA LEU A 22 -11.42 -8.09 2.48
C LEU A 22 -12.35 -7.82 1.29
N ASN A 23 -13.34 -8.70 1.11
CA ASN A 23 -14.37 -8.54 0.08
C ASN A 23 -15.12 -7.23 0.28
N LYS A 24 -15.24 -6.47 -0.81
CA LYS A 24 -15.99 -5.21 -0.83
C LYS A 24 -17.49 -5.50 -0.70
N GLN A 25 -18.13 -4.85 0.25
CA GLN A 25 -19.57 -4.89 0.45
C GLN A 25 -20.26 -3.74 -0.28
N LEU A 26 -21.51 -3.95 -0.66
CA LEU A 26 -22.28 -2.95 -1.40
C LEU A 26 -22.70 -1.80 -0.47
N PHE A 27 -22.29 -0.59 -0.84
CA PHE A 27 -22.69 0.64 -0.17
C PHE A 27 -23.62 1.46 -1.07
N LYS A 28 -24.66 2.07 -0.48
CA LYS A 28 -25.61 2.93 -1.20
C LYS A 28 -26.08 4.09 -0.32
N TRP A 29 -25.98 5.31 -0.85
CA TRP A 29 -26.66 6.48 -0.27
C TRP A 29 -28.19 6.35 -0.43
N LEU A 30 -28.95 6.63 0.62
CA LEU A 30 -30.41 6.47 0.63
C LEU A 30 -31.13 7.81 0.50
N SER A 31 -30.98 8.68 1.50
CA SER A 31 -31.62 9.98 1.54
C SER A 31 -30.76 11.00 2.27
N GLU A 32 -30.91 12.25 1.86
CA GLU A 32 -30.35 13.40 2.53
C GLU A 32 -31.48 14.11 3.28
N SER A 33 -31.27 14.39 4.57
CA SER A 33 -32.12 15.25 5.37
C SER A 33 -31.40 16.57 5.65
N ASP A 34 -32.08 17.52 6.29
CA ASP A 34 -31.46 18.80 6.68
C ASP A 34 -30.29 18.61 7.66
N LEU A 35 -30.36 17.59 8.52
CA LEU A 35 -29.41 17.37 9.61
C LEU A 35 -28.36 16.30 9.33
N PHE A 36 -28.66 15.29 8.51
CA PHE A 36 -27.79 14.13 8.27
C PHE A 36 -28.05 13.50 6.91
N ILE A 37 -27.05 12.78 6.40
CA ILE A 37 -27.18 11.92 5.22
C ILE A 37 -27.21 10.45 5.65
N THR A 38 -28.11 9.67 5.04
CA THR A 38 -28.30 8.26 5.37
C THR A 38 -27.73 7.36 4.29
N ALA A 39 -27.14 6.24 4.71
CA ALA A 39 -26.63 5.21 3.81
C ALA A 39 -27.01 3.82 4.28
N GLN A 40 -26.93 2.88 3.35
CA GLN A 40 -27.14 1.46 3.56
C GLN A 40 -25.91 0.67 3.16
N ILE A 41 -25.56 -0.32 3.97
CA ILE A 41 -24.61 -1.37 3.61
C ILE A 41 -25.37 -2.69 3.52
N SER A 42 -25.21 -3.39 2.41
CA SER A 42 -25.76 -4.73 2.20
C SER A 42 -24.69 -5.79 2.39
N LEU A 43 -24.94 -6.69 3.33
CA LEU A 43 -24.10 -7.85 3.65
C LEU A 43 -24.77 -9.14 3.13
N PRO A 44 -23.97 -10.15 2.73
CA PRO A 44 -24.51 -11.42 2.30
C PRO A 44 -25.10 -12.21 3.48
N SER A 45 -26.00 -13.13 3.18
CA SER A 45 -26.71 -13.96 4.16
C SER A 45 -25.80 -14.78 5.07
N ASN A 46 -24.68 -15.24 4.53
CA ASN A 46 -23.68 -16.04 5.23
C ASN A 46 -22.72 -15.20 6.10
N PHE A 47 -22.85 -13.87 6.11
CA PHE A 47 -21.99 -13.01 6.91
C PHE A 47 -22.30 -13.12 8.40
N ASP A 48 -21.28 -13.42 9.20
CA ASP A 48 -21.38 -13.42 10.65
C ASP A 48 -21.36 -11.98 11.19
N VAL A 49 -22.46 -11.55 11.81
CA VAL A 49 -22.64 -10.20 12.35
C VAL A 49 -21.60 -9.89 13.42
N ASN A 50 -21.08 -10.89 14.14
CA ASN A 50 -20.02 -10.68 15.12
C ASN A 50 -18.73 -10.15 14.49
N GLN A 51 -18.49 -10.42 13.20
CA GLN A 51 -17.35 -9.88 12.49
C GLN A 51 -17.40 -8.35 12.36
N LEU A 52 -18.59 -7.73 12.40
CA LEU A 52 -18.70 -6.27 12.42
C LEU A 52 -18.06 -5.65 13.67
N TYR A 53 -18.04 -6.38 14.79
CA TYR A 53 -17.48 -5.91 16.05
C TYR A 53 -15.98 -6.24 16.17
N THR A 54 -15.49 -7.30 15.53
CA THR A 54 -14.09 -7.76 15.65
C THR A 54 -13.18 -7.32 14.51
N ILE A 55 -13.59 -7.52 13.25
CA ILE A 55 -12.78 -7.27 12.05
C ILE A 55 -13.28 -6.05 11.28
N GLY A 56 -14.60 -5.88 11.21
CA GLY A 56 -15.27 -4.91 10.35
C GLY A 56 -15.53 -5.43 8.94
N VAL A 57 -16.11 -4.56 8.11
CA VAL A 57 -16.43 -4.82 6.70
C VAL A 57 -15.82 -3.76 5.80
N ASN A 58 -15.24 -4.20 4.69
CA ASN A 58 -14.65 -3.31 3.71
C ASN A 58 -15.74 -2.79 2.78
N ILE A 59 -15.81 -1.48 2.60
CA ILE A 59 -16.81 -0.79 1.79
C ILE A 59 -16.13 0.25 0.90
N GLU A 60 -16.71 0.44 -0.27
CA GLU A 60 -16.31 1.51 -1.18
C GLU A 60 -17.34 2.62 -1.11
N ILE A 61 -16.93 3.80 -0.62
CA ILE A 61 -17.82 4.96 -0.51
C ILE A 61 -17.35 5.99 -1.51
N PRO A 62 -18.18 6.39 -2.50
CA PRO A 62 -17.80 7.45 -3.42
C PRO A 62 -17.71 8.79 -2.67
N TYR A 63 -16.77 9.64 -3.10
CA TYR A 63 -16.63 10.98 -2.54
C TYR A 63 -17.91 11.80 -2.74
N THR A 64 -18.47 12.28 -1.63
CA THR A 64 -19.69 13.09 -1.61
C THR A 64 -19.39 14.41 -0.91
N PRO A 65 -19.29 15.55 -1.64
CA PRO A 65 -18.90 16.86 -1.08
C PRO A 65 -20.05 17.53 -0.31
N ILE A 66 -20.67 16.82 0.64
CA ILE A 66 -21.78 17.31 1.47
C ILE A 66 -21.28 17.45 2.91
N TYR A 67 -21.44 18.63 3.49
CA TYR A 67 -21.07 18.89 4.90
C TYR A 67 -22.21 18.48 5.84
N LYS A 68 -22.52 17.18 5.87
CA LYS A 68 -23.50 16.60 6.79
C LYS A 68 -22.95 15.33 7.46
N PRO A 69 -23.29 15.07 8.73
CA PRO A 69 -22.95 13.83 9.42
C PRO A 69 -23.64 12.63 8.78
N ILE A 70 -22.99 11.47 8.86
CA ILE A 70 -23.44 10.24 8.21
C ILE A 70 -24.13 9.33 9.23
N LYS A 71 -25.28 8.77 8.84
CA LYS A 71 -25.92 7.64 9.52
C LYS A 71 -25.98 6.43 8.61
N ILE A 72 -25.55 5.27 9.10
CA ILE A 72 -25.51 4.04 8.31
C ILE A 72 -26.48 3.04 8.92
N ARG A 73 -27.27 2.37 8.06
CA ARG A 73 -27.98 1.14 8.39
C ARG A 73 -27.30 -0.04 7.73
N ILE A 74 -27.25 -1.16 8.45
CA ILE A 74 -26.63 -2.39 7.95
C ILE A 74 -27.71 -3.44 7.77
N ILE A 75 -27.79 -4.02 6.57
CA ILE A 75 -28.77 -5.05 6.24
C ILE A 75 -28.07 -6.34 5.81
N ARG A 76 -28.67 -7.47 6.14
CA ARG A 76 -28.32 -8.78 5.59
C ARG A 76 -29.38 -9.21 4.58
N ASP A 77 -28.94 -9.47 3.36
CA ASP A 77 -29.80 -9.94 2.27
C ASP A 77 -29.79 -11.47 2.21
N PHE A 78 -30.94 -12.10 2.45
CA PHE A 78 -31.14 -13.55 2.37
C PHE A 78 -31.65 -14.01 1.00
N GLY A 79 -31.82 -13.09 0.05
CA GLY A 79 -32.45 -13.36 -1.23
C GLY A 79 -33.98 -13.40 -1.13
N GLY A 80 -34.64 -13.20 -2.28
CA GLY A 80 -36.11 -13.27 -2.37
C GLY A 80 -36.86 -12.17 -1.60
N GLY A 81 -36.21 -11.02 -1.34
CA GLY A 81 -36.81 -9.90 -0.60
C GLY A 81 -36.79 -10.05 0.93
N ASN A 82 -36.18 -11.12 1.46
CA ASN A 82 -36.03 -11.30 2.89
C ASN A 82 -34.75 -10.60 3.39
N VAL A 83 -34.94 -9.43 4.01
CA VAL A 83 -33.85 -8.60 4.51
C VAL A 83 -33.96 -8.51 6.02
N ARG A 84 -32.84 -8.71 6.73
CA ARG A 84 -32.76 -8.48 8.18
C ARG A 84 -31.87 -7.29 8.48
N VAL A 85 -32.40 -6.33 9.22
CA VAL A 85 -31.65 -5.15 9.67
C VAL A 85 -30.87 -5.49 10.93
N VAL A 86 -29.62 -5.01 11.03
CA VAL A 86 -28.83 -5.07 12.25
C VAL A 86 -29.27 -3.92 13.16
N ILE A 87 -29.77 -4.26 14.35
CA ILE A 87 -30.23 -3.29 15.34
C ILE A 87 -29.07 -2.86 16.23
N ASN A 88 -29.00 -1.57 16.51
CA ASN A 88 -28.04 -0.99 17.43
C ASN A 88 -28.39 -1.39 18.87
N PRO A 89 -27.47 -2.07 19.59
CA PRO A 89 -27.76 -2.58 20.93
C PRO A 89 -27.92 -1.49 22.00
N THR A 90 -27.42 -0.27 21.78
CA THR A 90 -27.47 0.79 22.81
C THR A 90 -28.76 1.59 22.80
N ASN A 91 -29.37 1.78 21.62
CA ASN A 91 -30.54 2.65 21.46
C ASN A 91 -31.72 1.96 20.73
N ASN A 92 -31.60 0.68 20.37
CA ASN A 92 -32.58 -0.09 19.60
C ASN A 92 -32.95 0.53 18.24
N SER A 93 -32.11 1.42 17.71
CA SER A 93 -32.28 2.03 16.39
C SER A 93 -31.68 1.16 15.29
N GLU A 94 -32.19 1.31 14.07
CA GLU A 94 -31.58 0.72 12.87
C GLU A 94 -30.36 1.52 12.36
N TRP A 95 -30.13 2.70 12.94
CA TRP A 95 -29.13 3.66 12.48
C TRP A 95 -27.93 3.73 13.43
N PHE A 96 -26.76 3.71 12.82
CA PHE A 96 -25.47 3.91 13.49
C PHE A 96 -24.89 5.24 13.06
N GLU A 97 -24.50 6.06 14.04
CA GLU A 97 -23.75 7.28 13.78
C GLU A 97 -22.30 6.95 13.45
N VAL A 98 -21.76 7.63 12.43
CA VAL A 98 -20.41 7.36 11.93
C VAL A 98 -19.39 8.26 12.61
N TYR A 99 -18.40 7.63 13.23
CA TYR A 99 -17.28 8.27 13.90
C TYR A 99 -15.96 7.84 13.26
N THR A 100 -14.93 8.62 13.50
CA THR A 100 -13.54 8.26 13.19
C THR A 100 -12.60 8.81 14.26
N LYS A 101 -11.46 8.15 14.46
CA LYS A 101 -10.36 8.66 15.29
C LYS A 101 -9.22 9.08 14.37
N LEU A 102 -9.30 10.30 13.84
CA LEU A 102 -8.22 10.87 13.06
C LEU A 102 -7.07 11.28 13.99
N PHE A 103 -5.83 11.05 13.57
CA PHE A 103 -4.61 11.51 14.26
C PHE A 103 -4.47 11.03 15.72
N GLY A 104 -4.98 9.84 16.04
CA GLY A 104 -4.85 9.25 17.38
C GLY A 104 -5.61 9.98 18.49
N ALA A 105 -6.53 10.87 18.12
CA ALA A 105 -7.31 11.69 19.05
C ALA A 105 -8.77 11.23 19.18
N GLN A 106 -9.47 11.88 20.12
CA GLN A 106 -10.88 11.75 20.54
C GLN A 106 -11.86 11.39 19.41
N ASP A 107 -12.95 10.74 19.78
CA ASP A 107 -14.04 10.39 18.86
C ASP A 107 -14.60 11.63 18.17
N LYS A 108 -14.57 11.63 16.84
CA LYS A 108 -15.11 12.72 16.02
C LYS A 108 -16.18 12.19 15.06
N VAL A 109 -17.33 12.86 15.05
CA VAL A 109 -18.39 12.61 14.07
C VAL A 109 -17.87 12.86 12.67
N LEU A 110 -18.05 11.90 11.77
CA LEU A 110 -17.58 11.98 10.40
C LEU A 110 -18.63 12.60 9.48
N TYR A 111 -18.21 13.61 8.72
CA TYR A 111 -19.03 14.27 7.71
C TYR A 111 -18.72 13.67 6.33
N ALA A 112 -19.70 13.61 5.42
CA ALA A 112 -19.51 13.03 4.08
C ALA A 112 -18.37 13.70 3.30
N SER A 113 -18.26 15.03 3.35
CA SER A 113 -17.14 15.78 2.76
C SER A 113 -15.76 15.45 3.36
N GLN A 114 -15.70 14.91 4.58
CA GLN A 114 -14.46 14.58 5.29
C GLN A 114 -14.01 13.12 5.09
N LEU A 115 -14.76 12.31 4.33
CA LEU A 115 -14.39 10.93 4.02
C LEU A 115 -12.97 10.83 3.42
N ILE A 116 -12.61 11.80 2.57
CA ILE A 116 -11.28 11.88 1.94
C ILE A 116 -10.11 11.99 2.94
N MET A 117 -10.37 12.46 4.17
CA MET A 117 -9.34 12.53 5.21
C MET A 117 -8.97 11.15 5.78
N VAL A 118 -9.84 10.15 5.60
CA VAL A 118 -9.61 8.77 6.07
C VAL A 118 -9.00 7.92 4.95
N ASN A 119 -9.60 7.94 3.76
CA ASN A 119 -9.14 7.28 2.54
C ASN A 119 -9.83 7.93 1.33
N GLN A 120 -9.40 7.67 0.11
CA GLN A 120 -10.09 8.15 -1.09
C GLN A 120 -11.39 7.37 -1.36
N ASP A 121 -11.30 6.03 -1.37
CA ASP A 121 -12.41 5.21 -1.86
C ASP A 121 -12.70 3.99 -0.95
N ASN A 122 -11.67 3.41 -0.34
CA ASN A 122 -11.79 2.15 0.41
C ASN A 122 -11.78 2.38 1.92
N TYR A 123 -12.84 1.95 2.59
CA TYR A 123 -13.03 2.15 4.03
C TYR A 123 -13.36 0.84 4.73
N LEU A 124 -12.89 0.71 5.98
CA LEU A 124 -13.27 -0.38 6.87
C LEU A 124 -14.26 0.15 7.90
N LEU A 125 -15.47 -0.41 7.92
CA LEU A 125 -16.49 -0.10 8.91
C LEU A 125 -16.48 -1.14 10.02
N GLN A 126 -16.36 -0.70 11.27
CA GLN A 126 -16.42 -1.54 12.47
C GLN A 126 -17.43 -0.96 13.47
N LEU A 127 -18.21 -1.82 14.11
CA LEU A 127 -19.13 -1.39 15.17
C LEU A 127 -18.47 -1.47 16.53
N ASN A 128 -18.61 -0.44 17.35
CA ASN A 128 -18.18 -0.47 18.74
C ASN A 128 -19.12 0.39 19.61
N GLU A 129 -19.57 -0.15 20.74
CA GLU A 129 -20.45 0.54 21.73
C GLU A 129 -21.66 1.25 21.10
N GLY A 130 -22.24 0.69 20.04
CA GLY A 130 -23.41 1.27 19.34
C GLY A 130 -23.10 2.40 18.35
N ASN A 131 -21.82 2.67 18.07
CA ASN A 131 -21.37 3.58 17.03
C ASN A 131 -20.69 2.83 15.88
N ALA A 132 -20.73 3.39 14.68
CA ALA A 132 -19.99 2.88 13.53
C ALA A 132 -18.69 3.66 13.36
N TYR A 133 -17.56 2.98 13.48
CA TYR A 133 -16.24 3.55 13.25
C TYR A 133 -15.79 3.29 11.82
N LEU A 134 -15.32 4.35 11.16
CA LEU A 134 -14.78 4.28 9.82
C LEU A 134 -13.26 4.48 9.83
N TRP A 135 -12.57 3.49 9.29
CA TRP A 135 -11.11 3.44 9.16
C TRP A 135 -10.70 3.36 7.69
N SER A 136 -9.41 3.55 7.41
CA SER A 136 -8.86 3.21 6.10
C SER A 136 -9.03 1.71 5.85
N GLY A 137 -9.64 1.34 4.72
CA GLY A 137 -9.73 -0.06 4.29
C GLY A 137 -8.38 -0.64 3.84
N ILE A 138 -7.43 0.25 3.57
CA ILE A 138 -6.08 -0.11 3.14
C ILE A 138 -5.18 -0.22 4.37
N MET A 139 -4.79 -1.47 4.67
CA MET A 139 -3.64 -1.75 5.51
C MET A 139 -2.45 -2.00 4.60
N SER A 140 -1.57 -1.01 4.51
CA SER A 140 -0.30 -1.10 3.80
C SER A 140 0.81 -1.51 4.75
N ASP A 141 1.69 -2.40 4.30
CA ASP A 141 2.95 -2.66 4.99
C ASP A 141 4.13 -2.46 4.03
N MET A 142 5.30 -2.23 4.58
CA MET A 142 6.55 -2.14 3.84
C MET A 142 6.87 -3.48 3.19
N VAL A 143 7.32 -3.44 1.94
CA VAL A 143 7.73 -4.65 1.23
C VAL A 143 9.18 -4.96 1.58
N ASN A 144 9.44 -6.19 2.03
CA ASN A 144 10.79 -6.68 2.27
C ASN A 144 11.24 -7.54 1.08
N ILE A 145 12.36 -7.18 0.47
CA ILE A 145 12.98 -7.93 -0.63
C ILE A 145 14.39 -8.37 -0.25
N ASN A 146 14.98 -9.27 -1.06
CA ASN A 146 16.38 -9.65 -0.86
C ASN A 146 17.27 -8.39 -0.97
N ALA A 147 18.15 -8.19 0.00
CA ALA A 147 19.06 -7.05 0.07
C ALA A 147 19.93 -6.96 -1.19
N ASN A 148 20.34 -8.09 -1.78
CA ASN A 148 21.24 -8.11 -2.93
C ASN A 148 20.67 -7.38 -4.16
N ILE A 149 19.35 -7.44 -4.37
CA ILE A 149 18.69 -6.74 -5.48
C ILE A 149 18.80 -5.23 -5.29
N GLN A 150 18.65 -4.76 -4.05
CA GLN A 150 18.78 -3.33 -3.73
C GLN A 150 20.23 -2.87 -3.75
N ASN A 151 21.15 -3.66 -3.20
CA ASN A 151 22.58 -3.38 -3.21
C ASN A 151 23.10 -3.24 -4.64
N ARG A 152 22.73 -4.17 -5.54
CA ARG A 152 23.00 -4.08 -6.97
C ARG A 152 22.53 -2.75 -7.55
N ASN A 153 21.25 -2.44 -7.38
CA ASN A 153 20.68 -1.25 -8.01
C ASN A 153 21.31 0.04 -7.46
N LEU A 154 21.59 0.08 -6.16
CA LEU A 154 22.29 1.18 -5.52
C LEU A 154 23.72 1.33 -6.06
N LEU A 155 24.47 0.22 -6.16
CA LEU A 155 25.86 0.21 -6.65
C LEU A 155 25.96 0.75 -8.09
N LEU A 156 24.99 0.42 -8.94
CA LEU A 156 24.89 0.92 -10.32
C LEU A 156 24.63 2.44 -10.37
N GLN A 157 23.84 2.98 -9.45
CA GLN A 157 23.54 4.42 -9.37
C GLN A 157 24.64 5.23 -8.68
N CYS A 158 25.38 4.64 -7.75
CA CYS A 158 26.44 5.30 -7.01
C CYS A 158 27.56 5.78 -7.95
N ILE A 159 27.81 7.08 -7.92
CA ILE A 159 28.93 7.70 -8.64
C ILE A 159 30.14 7.73 -7.70
N PRO A 160 31.29 7.17 -8.10
CA PRO A 160 32.54 7.32 -7.33
C PRO A 160 32.80 8.80 -7.07
N SER A 161 33.18 9.12 -5.83
CA SER A 161 33.33 10.43 -5.18
C SER A 161 32.11 11.00 -4.45
N ASN A 162 30.90 10.47 -4.66
CA ASN A 162 29.71 11.00 -3.96
C ASN A 162 29.58 10.52 -2.52
N ASN A 163 30.15 9.36 -2.19
CA ASN A 163 30.12 8.85 -0.82
C ASN A 163 31.39 9.27 -0.08
N TYR A 164 31.23 10.08 0.96
CA TYR A 164 32.35 10.57 1.79
C TYR A 164 33.16 9.44 2.43
N ARG A 165 32.49 8.38 2.91
CA ARG A 165 33.13 7.27 3.63
C ARG A 165 33.76 6.25 2.69
N TYR A 166 33.17 6.07 1.51
CA TYR A 166 33.62 5.12 0.49
C TYR A 166 33.73 5.84 -0.87
N PRO A 167 34.74 6.70 -1.06
CA PRO A 167 34.83 7.59 -2.22
C PRO A 167 35.15 6.85 -3.53
N THR A 168 35.71 5.64 -3.47
CA THR A 168 36.09 4.86 -4.65
C THR A 168 34.99 3.92 -5.15
N SER A 169 33.97 3.68 -4.33
CA SER A 169 32.91 2.70 -4.60
C SER A 169 31.81 3.27 -5.50
N GLY A 170 31.26 2.40 -6.34
CA GLY A 170 30.21 2.72 -7.29
C GLY A 170 30.63 2.54 -8.74
N VAL A 171 29.66 2.19 -9.58
CA VAL A 171 29.90 2.05 -11.03
C VAL A 171 29.81 3.41 -11.72
N GLY A 172 28.85 4.24 -11.30
CA GLY A 172 28.60 5.56 -11.88
C GLY A 172 28.21 5.48 -13.35
N LEU A 173 27.15 4.73 -13.67
CA LEU A 173 26.67 4.50 -15.05
C LEU A 173 26.54 5.79 -15.88
N ILE A 174 26.24 6.93 -15.24
CA ILE A 174 26.16 8.24 -15.89
C ILE A 174 27.44 8.63 -16.64
N LYS A 175 28.62 8.18 -16.19
CA LYS A 175 29.90 8.45 -16.86
C LYS A 175 30.02 7.74 -18.22
N TYR A 176 29.20 6.73 -18.45
CA TYR A 176 29.25 5.87 -19.64
C TYR A 176 28.08 6.10 -20.59
N LEU A 177 27.14 7.00 -20.26
CA LEU A 177 25.91 7.25 -21.02
C LEU A 177 26.15 7.66 -22.49
N HIS A 178 27.32 8.26 -22.77
CA HIS A 178 27.74 8.71 -24.10
C HIS A 178 29.06 8.08 -24.56
N ALA A 179 29.57 7.09 -23.83
CA ALA A 179 30.82 6.43 -24.15
C ALA A 179 30.60 5.33 -25.19
N ASN A 180 31.62 5.07 -26.02
CA ASN A 180 31.64 3.83 -26.80
C ASN A 180 31.89 2.66 -25.85
N LEU A 181 30.85 1.87 -25.59
CA LEU A 181 30.88 0.82 -24.58
C LEU A 181 31.98 -0.21 -24.79
N SER A 182 32.31 -0.52 -26.06
CA SER A 182 33.38 -1.45 -26.44
C SER A 182 34.78 -1.00 -26.01
N HIS A 183 34.98 0.30 -25.75
CA HIS A 183 36.27 0.88 -25.33
C HIS A 183 36.19 1.66 -24.02
N SER A 184 35.05 1.60 -23.34
CA SER A 184 34.74 2.46 -22.20
C SER A 184 35.33 1.98 -20.87
N GLY A 185 35.77 0.71 -20.77
CA GLY A 185 36.16 0.10 -19.50
C GLY A 185 34.99 -0.22 -18.54
N LEU A 186 33.73 -0.01 -18.96
CA LEU A 186 32.55 -0.27 -18.14
C LEU A 186 32.49 -1.73 -17.66
N ALA A 187 32.78 -2.69 -18.54
CA ALA A 187 32.74 -4.11 -18.20
C ALA A 187 33.72 -4.47 -17.07
N GLU A 188 34.95 -3.93 -17.13
CA GLU A 188 35.97 -4.14 -16.10
C GLU A 188 35.57 -3.50 -14.77
N LYS A 189 35.01 -2.28 -14.82
CA LYS A 189 34.51 -1.57 -13.64
C LYS A 189 33.33 -2.31 -13.00
N LEU A 190 32.38 -2.81 -13.80
CA LEU A 190 31.27 -3.64 -13.34
C LEU A 190 31.80 -4.92 -12.67
N GLN A 191 32.69 -5.66 -13.31
CA GLN A 191 33.24 -6.89 -12.72
C GLN A 191 33.96 -6.64 -11.41
N THR A 192 34.74 -5.57 -11.31
CA THR A 192 35.49 -5.23 -10.09
C THR A 192 34.56 -4.87 -8.94
N GLU A 193 33.62 -3.95 -9.16
CA GLU A 193 32.70 -3.49 -8.11
C GLU A 193 31.77 -4.61 -7.61
N PHE A 194 31.26 -5.45 -8.51
CA PHE A 194 30.39 -6.57 -8.11
C PHE A 194 31.18 -7.68 -7.41
N LYS A 195 32.41 -7.96 -7.83
CA LYS A 195 33.28 -8.94 -7.19
C LYS A 195 33.68 -8.54 -5.77
N ASP A 196 33.93 -7.24 -5.54
CA ASP A 196 34.20 -6.72 -4.19
C ASP A 196 33.01 -6.96 -3.23
N ASP A 197 31.78 -6.99 -3.77
CA ASP A 197 30.54 -7.35 -3.06
C ASP A 197 30.23 -8.86 -3.07
N LYS A 198 31.16 -9.71 -3.54
CA LYS A 198 31.01 -11.18 -3.69
C LYS A 198 29.86 -11.62 -4.60
N VAL A 199 29.59 -10.83 -5.63
CA VAL A 199 28.60 -11.12 -6.66
C VAL A 199 29.32 -11.30 -7.99
N GLU A 200 29.09 -12.41 -8.68
CA GLU A 200 29.68 -12.65 -10.00
C GLU A 200 28.70 -12.23 -11.10
N ILE A 201 29.23 -11.57 -12.14
CA ILE A 201 28.47 -11.24 -13.36
C ILE A 201 28.65 -12.37 -14.35
N ILE A 202 27.60 -13.15 -14.60
CA ILE A 202 27.59 -14.26 -15.58
C ILE A 202 27.54 -13.68 -16.99
N ASN A 203 26.62 -12.73 -17.20
CA ASN A 203 26.41 -12.10 -18.50
C ASN A 203 26.00 -10.63 -18.32
N ALA A 204 26.38 -9.79 -19.27
CA ALA A 204 25.98 -8.39 -19.32
C ALA A 204 25.68 -8.02 -20.78
N ALA A 205 24.47 -7.52 -21.03
CA ALA A 205 24.04 -7.09 -22.34
C ALA A 205 23.55 -5.64 -22.27
N PHE A 206 24.00 -4.81 -23.20
CA PHE A 206 23.52 -3.45 -23.34
C PHE A 206 22.76 -3.30 -24.65
N ASN A 207 21.52 -2.84 -24.56
CA ASN A 207 20.70 -2.51 -25.72
C ASN A 207 20.90 -1.03 -26.08
N SER A 208 21.61 -0.77 -27.18
CA SER A 208 21.89 0.60 -27.64
C SER A 208 20.66 1.35 -28.18
N TYR A 209 19.57 0.65 -28.51
CA TYR A 209 18.34 1.26 -29.00
C TYR A 209 17.40 1.67 -27.87
N SER A 210 17.26 0.84 -26.83
CA SER A 210 16.43 1.17 -25.66
C SER A 210 17.20 1.87 -24.54
N GLY A 211 18.53 1.76 -24.53
CA GLY A 211 19.38 2.26 -23.44
C GLY A 211 19.41 1.34 -22.22
N ASP A 212 18.83 0.14 -22.32
CA ASP A 212 18.74 -0.80 -21.20
C ASP A 212 20.04 -1.59 -21.01
N LEU A 213 20.45 -1.74 -19.75
CA LEU A 213 21.53 -2.62 -19.33
C LEU A 213 20.95 -3.82 -18.59
N GLU A 214 21.09 -5.00 -19.17
CA GLU A 214 20.71 -6.27 -18.57
C GLU A 214 21.94 -6.95 -17.96
N LEU A 215 21.82 -7.38 -16.71
CA LEU A 215 22.88 -8.07 -15.98
C LEU A 215 22.32 -9.40 -15.44
N ASP A 216 22.99 -10.49 -15.78
CA ASP A 216 22.80 -11.80 -15.18
C ASP A 216 23.85 -12.01 -14.09
N LEU A 217 23.40 -12.27 -12.86
CA LEU A 217 24.22 -12.20 -11.65
C LEU A 217 24.07 -13.47 -10.82
N ASP A 218 25.19 -13.99 -10.33
CA ASP A 218 25.22 -15.04 -9.32
C ASP A 218 25.42 -14.44 -7.92
N PHE A 219 24.45 -14.68 -7.05
CA PHE A 219 24.47 -14.24 -5.65
C PHE A 219 24.89 -15.35 -4.67
N SER A 220 25.25 -16.55 -5.16
CA SER A 220 25.49 -17.74 -4.32
C SER A 220 26.54 -17.49 -3.24
N GLU A 221 27.64 -16.80 -3.56
CA GLU A 221 28.69 -16.49 -2.58
C GLU A 221 28.24 -15.41 -1.58
N ALA A 222 27.64 -14.33 -2.07
CA ALA A 222 27.09 -13.26 -1.22
C ALA A 222 26.03 -13.79 -0.24
N ASP A 223 25.20 -14.75 -0.66
CA ASP A 223 24.14 -15.34 0.16
C ASP A 223 24.65 -16.41 1.14
N ALA A 224 25.75 -17.09 0.84
CA ALA A 224 26.36 -18.09 1.72
C ALA A 224 27.01 -17.48 2.98
N GLY A 225 27.37 -16.19 2.93
CA GLY A 225 28.00 -15.46 4.03
C GLY A 225 27.02 -14.82 5.05
N VAL A 226 25.71 -15.06 4.93
CA VAL A 226 24.65 -14.36 5.70
C VAL A 226 23.69 -15.28 6.44
#